data_AF-A0A0D2K7A7-F1
#
_entry.id   AF-A0A0D2K7A7-F1
#
_cell.length_a   1.000
_cell.length_b   1.000
_cell.length_c   1.000
_cell.angle_alpha   90.00
_cell.angle_beta   90.00
_cell.angle_gamma   90.00
#
_symmetry.space_group_name_H-M   'P 1'
#
loop_
_entity.id
_entity.type
_entity.pdbx_description
1 polymer ?
#
loop_
_entity_poly.entity_id
_entity_poly.type
_entity_poly.pdbx_seq_one_letter_code
_entity_poly.pdbx_strand_id
1 'polypeptide(L)'
;MAKTKTKGHSKQQKDILRSTTSPLVKGGVVPKKSHQKSIEELLTEAAELLEQSQPELALPLAEEALKRLEDERQQEQHAPNKEDQIDIDDLLSLAAQGVPTLPSALTLNAEIQVALGDVDSARRNFTRATRIDKDGALISAEPWLWLAQLCEEGGVESIRYFEQACEVLRNEIEVLEEAVNEMDTGGSGADAGTKKVLDEKKSKLADALCAMAEVYMTDLSWESDAESRCETLVTEAVAVCPEHLSAGVLQTLASVRISQERIEDARTALKRSLDIWWKDNAPPPASDDLKEKKRSAEEEGNVGDDGRKPDFATRVSLSRLLMEVQLEQLAMSVLEGLVREDDQSVECWYLGGWCQVLIAQKPDTSNPDVKAKCNETAKQWLENCLRLYRVLGYEDERLREHAVELVAGLKKELGEMDEDDEGDAWEDVDDQEDDDEDEDDGDLEIEADGEDEASSHPGAKAGDGDVEMT
;
A
#
# COMPACT_ATOMS: atom_id res chain seq x y z
N MET A 1 5.64 -18.03 -71.79
CA MET A 1 4.71 -19.13 -72.17
C MET A 1 4.19 -19.70 -70.85
N ALA A 2 2.92 -19.85 -70.50
CA ALA A 2 1.66 -19.90 -71.23
C ALA A 2 0.57 -19.08 -70.51
N LYS A 3 -0.44 -18.67 -71.29
CA LYS A 3 -1.66 -17.97 -70.88
C LYS A 3 -2.79 -18.98 -70.70
N THR A 4 -3.75 -18.69 -69.80
CA THR A 4 -5.25 -18.73 -69.94
C THR A 4 -5.93 -19.12 -68.62
N LYS A 5 -7.08 -18.60 -68.16
CA LYS A 5 -7.89 -17.39 -68.42
C LYS A 5 -9.06 -17.42 -67.39
N THR A 6 -9.22 -16.33 -66.61
CA THR A 6 -10.48 -15.58 -66.28
C THR A 6 -11.77 -16.31 -65.81
N LYS A 7 -12.57 -15.80 -64.86
CA LYS A 7 -13.15 -14.43 -64.83
C LYS A 7 -13.95 -14.15 -63.53
N GLY A 8 -13.93 -12.89 -63.07
CA GLY A 8 -14.89 -12.29 -62.13
C GLY A 8 -14.47 -10.88 -61.64
N HIS A 9 -14.89 -9.82 -62.33
CA HIS A 9 -14.77 -8.38 -61.93
C HIS A 9 -15.96 -7.99 -61.03
N SER A 10 -15.95 -7.02 -60.09
CA SER A 10 -15.67 -5.55 -60.17
C SER A 10 -15.87 -4.96 -58.73
N LYS A 11 -15.45 -3.78 -58.27
CA LYS A 11 -14.72 -2.61 -58.80
C LYS A 11 -14.31 -1.70 -57.60
N GLN A 12 -13.00 -1.47 -57.48
CA GLN A 12 -12.28 -0.20 -57.21
C GLN A 12 -12.71 0.80 -56.12
N GLN A 13 -11.86 0.79 -55.08
CA GLN A 13 -11.29 1.93 -54.35
C GLN A 13 -10.55 2.90 -55.29
N LYS A 14 -10.63 4.22 -55.03
CA LYS A 14 -9.79 5.26 -55.65
C LYS A 14 -9.55 6.42 -54.69
N ASP A 15 -8.28 6.62 -54.35
CA ASP A 15 -7.69 7.92 -54.05
C ASP A 15 -7.68 8.82 -55.30
N ILE A 16 -7.63 10.15 -55.10
CA ILE A 16 -6.69 11.10 -55.73
C ILE A 16 -7.03 12.56 -55.31
N LEU A 17 -5.96 13.28 -54.93
CA LEU A 17 -5.83 14.70 -54.56
C LEU A 17 -5.84 15.68 -55.76
N ARG A 18 -5.97 16.98 -55.41
CA ARG A 18 -5.71 18.27 -56.14
C ARG A 18 -6.96 18.97 -56.74
N SER A 19 -7.15 20.29 -56.71
CA SER A 19 -6.50 21.47 -56.08
C SER A 19 -7.33 22.74 -56.42
N THR A 20 -7.06 23.83 -55.69
CA THR A 20 -7.26 25.28 -55.97
C THR A 20 -8.68 25.87 -56.09
N THR A 21 -9.07 26.77 -55.18
CA THR A 21 -8.96 28.25 -55.32
C THR A 21 -9.61 28.96 -54.12
N SER A 22 -8.92 29.91 -53.48
CA SER A 22 -9.45 30.80 -52.43
C SER A 22 -10.46 31.83 -52.99
N PRO A 23 -11.26 32.49 -52.12
CA PRO A 23 -10.81 33.81 -51.67
C PRO A 23 -10.97 34.08 -50.16
N LEU A 24 -10.10 34.98 -49.68
CA LEU A 24 -10.11 35.68 -48.40
C LEU A 24 -11.51 36.16 -47.98
N VAL A 25 -11.89 35.87 -46.73
CA VAL A 25 -12.64 36.81 -45.88
C VAL A 25 -11.98 36.84 -44.50
N LYS A 26 -11.47 38.02 -44.14
CA LYS A 26 -11.02 38.38 -42.80
C LYS A 26 -12.24 38.40 -41.87
N GLY A 27 -12.20 37.60 -40.80
CA GLY A 27 -13.09 37.71 -39.65
C GLY A 27 -12.34 37.15 -38.45
N GLY A 28 -11.91 38.03 -37.54
CA GLY A 28 -11.15 37.64 -36.36
C GLY A 28 -11.96 36.68 -35.49
N VAL A 29 -11.50 35.44 -35.42
CA VAL A 29 -11.87 34.53 -34.34
C VAL A 29 -10.73 34.60 -33.34
N VAL A 30 -10.98 35.35 -32.27
CA VAL A 30 -10.19 35.29 -31.03
C VAL A 30 -10.09 33.81 -30.65
N PRO A 31 -8.89 33.26 -30.36
CA PRO A 31 -8.80 31.90 -29.88
C PRO A 31 -9.61 31.81 -28.60
N LYS A 32 -10.62 30.93 -28.59
CA LYS A 32 -11.37 30.61 -27.37
C LYS A 32 -10.36 30.18 -26.32
N LYS A 33 -10.29 30.92 -25.21
CA LYS A 33 -9.55 30.52 -24.02
C LYS A 33 -9.92 29.07 -23.72
N SER A 34 -8.93 28.18 -23.63
CA SER A 34 -9.08 26.91 -22.93
C SER A 34 -9.78 27.20 -21.60
N HIS A 35 -10.93 26.56 -21.33
CA HIS A 35 -11.50 26.61 -20.00
C HIS A 35 -10.56 25.86 -19.08
N GLN A 36 -9.68 26.60 -18.43
CA GLN A 36 -8.76 26.09 -17.41
C GLN A 36 -9.61 25.64 -16.22
N LYS A 37 -9.52 24.35 -15.86
CA LYS A 37 -10.24 23.75 -14.73
C LYS A 37 -9.98 24.54 -13.44
N SER A 38 -10.99 24.65 -12.57
CA SER A 38 -10.84 25.29 -11.26
C SER A 38 -9.91 24.47 -10.36
N ILE A 39 -9.41 25.05 -9.25
CA ILE A 39 -8.59 24.32 -8.26
C ILE A 39 -9.40 23.17 -7.65
N GLU A 40 -10.68 23.41 -7.35
CA GLU A 40 -11.62 22.41 -6.83
C GLU A 40 -11.81 21.25 -7.82
N GLU A 41 -12.06 21.54 -9.10
CA GLU A 41 -12.21 20.51 -10.14
C GLU A 41 -10.94 19.66 -10.30
N LEU A 42 -9.76 20.28 -10.21
CA LEU A 42 -8.49 19.56 -10.30
C LEU A 42 -8.27 18.61 -9.12
N LEU A 43 -8.56 19.06 -7.89
CA LEU A 43 -8.39 18.24 -6.69
C LEU A 43 -9.42 17.11 -6.62
N THR A 44 -10.67 17.38 -6.99
CA THR A 44 -11.72 16.35 -7.05
C THR A 44 -11.37 15.28 -8.08
N GLU A 45 -10.94 15.65 -9.28
CA GLU A 45 -10.51 14.69 -10.31
C GLU A 45 -9.26 13.92 -9.88
N ALA A 46 -8.31 14.57 -9.20
CA ALA A 46 -7.13 13.90 -8.67
C ALA A 46 -7.51 12.85 -7.60
N ALA A 47 -8.44 13.19 -6.69
CA ALA A 47 -8.94 12.26 -5.68
C ALA A 47 -9.69 11.08 -6.32
N GLU A 48 -10.55 11.34 -7.30
CA GLU A 48 -11.27 10.30 -8.05
C GLU A 48 -10.31 9.34 -8.80
N LEU A 49 -9.21 9.88 -9.36
CA LEU A 49 -8.17 9.07 -10.02
C LEU A 49 -7.37 8.24 -9.01
N LEU A 50 -7.07 8.78 -7.84
CA LEU A 50 -6.43 8.04 -6.75
C LEU A 50 -7.31 6.88 -6.28
N GLU A 51 -8.61 7.11 -6.06
CA GLU A 51 -9.58 6.07 -5.71
C GLU A 51 -9.68 4.98 -6.79
N GLN A 52 -9.49 5.34 -8.05
CA GLN A 52 -9.44 4.40 -9.19
C GLN A 52 -8.07 3.72 -9.36
N SER A 53 -7.16 3.87 -8.40
CA SER A 53 -5.79 3.33 -8.45
C SER A 53 -5.00 3.80 -9.69
N GLN A 54 -5.14 5.08 -10.05
CA GLN A 54 -4.42 5.74 -11.15
C GLN A 54 -3.58 6.93 -10.65
N PRO A 55 -2.63 6.72 -9.72
CA PRO A 55 -1.90 7.81 -9.08
C PRO A 55 -1.00 8.58 -10.07
N GLU A 56 -0.55 7.98 -11.16
CA GLU A 56 0.27 8.63 -12.20
C GLU A 56 -0.52 9.70 -12.97
N LEU A 57 -1.84 9.50 -13.10
CA LEU A 57 -2.75 10.46 -13.72
C LEU A 57 -3.23 11.52 -12.71
N ALA A 58 -3.33 11.15 -11.43
CA ALA A 58 -3.74 12.04 -10.36
C ALA A 58 -2.67 13.11 -10.04
N LEU A 59 -1.39 12.71 -9.99
CA LEU A 59 -0.30 13.57 -9.52
C LEU A 59 -0.21 14.92 -10.28
N PRO A 60 -0.20 14.96 -11.63
CA PRO A 60 -0.08 16.23 -12.34
C PRO A 60 -1.24 17.20 -12.08
N LEU A 61 -2.44 16.68 -11.79
CA LEU A 61 -3.61 17.51 -11.46
C LEU A 61 -3.48 18.09 -10.04
N ALA A 62 -3.08 17.26 -9.08
CA ALA A 62 -2.86 17.65 -7.70
C ALA A 62 -1.71 18.66 -7.57
N GLU A 63 -0.62 18.49 -8.30
CA GLU A 63 0.52 19.41 -8.31
C GLU A 63 0.14 20.78 -8.90
N GLU A 64 -0.62 20.79 -9.99
CA GLU A 64 -1.10 22.03 -10.60
C GLU A 64 -2.05 22.79 -9.66
N ALA A 65 -2.95 22.08 -8.96
CA ALA A 65 -3.82 22.68 -7.95
C ALA A 65 -3.03 23.26 -6.78
N LEU A 66 -2.07 22.49 -6.25
CA LEU A 66 -1.20 22.91 -5.15
C LEU A 66 -0.40 24.17 -5.51
N LYS A 67 0.21 24.18 -6.71
CA LYS A 67 0.98 25.33 -7.20
C LYS A 67 0.12 26.61 -7.29
N ARG A 68 -1.11 26.50 -7.79
CA ARG A 68 -2.02 27.66 -7.87
C ARG A 68 -2.40 28.20 -6.49
N LEU A 69 -2.68 27.31 -5.53
CA LEU A 69 -2.94 27.71 -4.14
C LEU A 69 -1.73 28.40 -3.51
N GLU A 70 -0.52 27.91 -3.78
CA GLU A 70 0.72 28.54 -3.32
C GLU A 70 0.93 29.92 -3.94
N ASP A 71 0.66 30.08 -5.24
CA ASP A 71 0.76 31.35 -5.96
C ASP A 71 -0.27 32.38 -5.46
N GLU A 72 -1.53 31.96 -5.24
CA GLU A 72 -2.58 32.80 -4.66
C GLU A 72 -2.17 33.30 -3.26
N ARG A 73 -1.64 32.41 -2.42
CA ARG A 73 -1.13 32.76 -1.10
C ARG A 73 0.06 33.73 -1.17
N GLN A 74 1.01 33.49 -2.06
CA GLN A 74 2.16 34.40 -2.21
C GLN A 74 1.70 35.81 -2.60
N GLN A 75 0.70 35.92 -3.48
CA GLN A 75 0.13 37.22 -3.85
C GLN A 75 -0.55 37.92 -2.66
N GLU A 76 -1.24 37.16 -1.80
CA GLU A 76 -1.86 37.70 -0.59
C GLU A 76 -0.86 38.14 0.47
N GLN A 77 0.27 37.42 0.63
CA GLN A 77 1.33 37.77 1.58
C GLN A 77 2.06 39.08 1.19
N HIS A 78 2.10 39.43 -0.10
CA HIS A 78 2.67 40.69 -0.57
C HIS A 78 1.71 41.89 -0.42
N ALA A 79 0.49 41.69 0.11
CA ALA A 79 -0.44 42.78 0.39
C ALA A 79 -0.02 43.55 1.65
N PRO A 80 -0.02 44.90 1.63
CA PRO A 80 0.36 45.69 2.80
C PRO A 80 -0.67 45.49 3.92
N ASN A 81 -0.21 44.98 5.08
CA ASN A 81 -0.92 44.77 6.36
C ASN A 81 -1.46 43.36 6.71
N LYS A 82 -1.00 42.26 6.09
CA LYS A 82 -1.26 40.90 6.62
C LYS A 82 -0.08 40.42 7.48
N GLU A 83 -0.35 39.91 8.67
CA GLU A 83 0.64 39.25 9.53
C GLU A 83 1.07 37.92 8.90
N ASP A 84 2.32 37.48 9.12
CA ASP A 84 2.94 36.29 8.50
C ASP A 84 2.33 34.95 8.96
N GLN A 85 1.29 34.97 9.79
CA GLN A 85 0.71 33.80 10.42
C GLN A 85 -0.51 33.32 9.62
N ILE A 86 -0.53 32.04 9.27
CA ILE A 86 -1.71 31.40 8.69
C ILE A 86 -2.76 31.33 9.80
N ASP A 87 -3.87 32.04 9.62
CA ASP A 87 -5.01 31.97 10.53
C ASP A 87 -5.82 30.71 10.20
N ILE A 88 -5.88 29.78 11.16
CA ILE A 88 -6.62 28.53 11.01
C ILE A 88 -8.12 28.79 10.89
N ASP A 89 -8.64 29.85 11.54
CA ASP A 89 -10.06 30.20 11.50
C ASP A 89 -10.49 30.63 10.08
N ASP A 90 -9.60 31.34 9.37
CA ASP A 90 -9.82 31.71 7.97
C ASP A 90 -9.85 30.46 7.07
N LEU A 91 -8.95 29.50 7.29
CA LEU A 91 -8.92 28.25 6.53
C LEU A 91 -10.16 27.38 6.81
N LEU A 92 -10.60 27.30 8.07
CA LEU A 92 -11.83 26.61 8.43
C LEU A 92 -13.06 27.26 7.78
N SER A 93 -13.12 28.58 7.72
CA SER A 93 -14.18 29.32 7.04
C SER A 93 -14.20 29.05 5.52
N LEU A 94 -13.03 28.96 4.89
CA LEU A 94 -12.90 28.59 3.47
C LEU A 94 -13.37 27.15 3.23
N ALA A 95 -12.93 26.21 4.06
CA ALA A 95 -13.32 24.81 3.96
C ALA A 95 -14.83 24.60 4.16
N ALA A 96 -15.45 25.32 5.10
CA ALA A 96 -16.89 25.31 5.32
C ALA A 96 -17.69 25.83 4.10
N GLN A 97 -17.06 26.61 3.23
CA GLN A 97 -17.63 27.09 1.96
C GLN A 97 -17.34 26.16 0.78
N GLY A 98 -16.65 25.03 1.01
CA GLY A 98 -16.19 24.11 -0.03
C GLY A 98 -14.99 24.63 -0.83
N VAL A 99 -14.32 25.69 -0.34
CA VAL A 99 -13.15 26.23 -1.02
C VAL A 99 -11.92 25.39 -0.65
N PRO A 100 -11.15 24.87 -1.63
CA PRO A 100 -9.94 24.11 -1.35
C PRO A 100 -8.92 24.91 -0.56
N THR A 101 -8.27 24.24 0.40
CA THR A 101 -7.26 24.85 1.25
C THR A 101 -5.87 24.30 0.94
N LEU A 102 -4.83 25.05 1.28
CA LEU A 102 -3.45 24.59 1.10
C LEU A 102 -3.17 23.28 1.88
N PRO A 103 -3.58 23.11 3.15
CA PRO A 103 -3.40 21.85 3.86
C PRO A 103 -4.09 20.66 3.16
N SER A 104 -5.34 20.81 2.70
CA SER A 104 -6.04 19.71 2.00
C SER A 104 -5.34 19.31 0.70
N ALA A 105 -4.82 20.28 -0.06
CA ALA A 105 -4.08 19.99 -1.29
C ALA A 105 -2.72 19.33 -1.02
N LEU A 106 -2.03 19.73 0.06
CA LEU A 106 -0.78 19.09 0.49
C LEU A 106 -1.02 17.63 0.89
N THR A 107 -2.07 17.36 1.66
CA THR A 107 -2.44 15.99 2.08
C THR A 107 -2.73 15.10 0.87
N LEU A 108 -3.57 15.55 -0.07
CA LEU A 108 -3.87 14.75 -1.27
C LEU A 108 -2.62 14.49 -2.14
N ASN A 109 -1.77 15.51 -2.34
CA ASN A 109 -0.50 15.30 -3.05
C ASN A 109 0.37 14.25 -2.37
N ALA A 110 0.45 14.31 -1.03
CA ALA A 110 1.25 13.38 -0.25
C ALA A 110 0.71 11.94 -0.35
N GLU A 111 -0.60 11.75 -0.29
CA GLU A 111 -1.25 10.43 -0.47
C GLU A 111 -0.97 9.84 -1.86
N ILE A 112 -1.06 10.66 -2.91
CA ILE A 112 -0.72 10.25 -4.28
C ILE A 112 0.77 9.86 -4.36
N GLN A 113 1.65 10.65 -3.73
CA GLN A 113 3.08 10.37 -3.71
C GLN A 113 3.41 9.07 -2.97
N VAL A 114 2.72 8.77 -1.86
CA VAL A 114 2.81 7.46 -1.20
C VAL A 114 2.41 6.34 -2.16
N ALA A 115 1.29 6.48 -2.89
CA ALA A 115 0.84 5.47 -3.85
C ALA A 115 1.84 5.25 -5.01
N LEU A 116 2.66 6.25 -5.34
CA LEU A 116 3.72 6.16 -6.34
C LEU A 116 5.07 5.69 -5.76
N GLY A 117 5.17 5.49 -4.45
CA GLY A 117 6.41 5.16 -3.76
C GLY A 117 7.39 6.34 -3.55
N ASP A 118 6.98 7.59 -3.84
CA ASP A 118 7.78 8.79 -3.53
C ASP A 118 7.58 9.22 -2.07
N VAL A 119 8.16 8.43 -1.17
CA VAL A 119 8.08 8.62 0.29
C VAL A 119 8.65 9.97 0.73
N ASP A 120 9.71 10.44 0.08
CA ASP A 120 10.38 11.68 0.43
C ASP A 120 9.52 12.92 0.17
N SER A 121 8.88 12.98 -1.00
CA SER A 121 7.95 14.08 -1.32
C SER A 121 6.71 14.02 -0.43
N ALA A 122 6.17 12.82 -0.19
CA ALA A 122 5.02 12.63 0.68
C ALA A 122 5.30 13.15 2.10
N ARG A 123 6.41 12.73 2.71
CA ARG A 123 6.84 13.17 4.05
C ARG A 123 7.01 14.68 4.14
N ARG A 124 7.59 15.32 3.11
CA ARG A 124 7.70 16.79 3.04
C ARG A 124 6.32 17.45 3.04
N ASN A 125 5.38 16.96 2.25
CA ASN A 125 4.04 17.52 2.14
C ASN A 125 3.21 17.30 3.41
N PHE A 126 3.21 16.11 4.01
CA PHE A 126 2.57 15.88 5.32
C PHE A 126 3.16 16.76 6.41
N THR A 127 4.49 16.88 6.49
CA THR A 127 5.16 17.78 7.46
C THR A 127 4.75 19.24 7.27
N ARG A 128 4.56 19.69 6.03
CA ARG A 128 4.07 21.04 5.75
C ARG A 128 2.62 21.20 6.18
N ALA A 129 1.77 20.19 5.92
CA ALA A 129 0.37 20.22 6.28
C ALA A 129 0.18 20.31 7.81
N THR A 130 0.88 19.46 8.58
CA THR A 130 0.81 19.47 10.06
C THR A 130 1.41 20.71 10.71
N ARG A 131 2.32 21.42 10.04
CA ARG A 131 2.81 22.73 10.52
C ARG A 131 1.76 23.82 10.42
N ILE A 132 0.84 23.70 9.45
CA ILE A 132 -0.24 24.65 9.22
C ILE A 132 -1.43 24.30 10.11
N ASP A 133 -1.85 23.04 10.10
CA ASP A 133 -2.96 22.51 10.89
C ASP A 133 -2.45 21.56 11.96
N LYS A 134 -2.01 22.12 13.09
CA LYS A 134 -1.30 21.36 14.13
C LYS A 134 -2.23 20.47 14.95
N ASP A 135 -3.42 20.95 15.22
CA ASP A 135 -4.47 20.29 15.99
C ASP A 135 -5.40 19.45 15.11
N GLY A 136 -5.15 19.39 13.80
CA GLY A 136 -5.91 18.58 12.86
C GLY A 136 -7.35 19.05 12.67
N ALA A 137 -7.65 20.33 12.95
CA ALA A 137 -9.00 20.87 12.87
C ALA A 137 -9.56 20.84 11.43
N LEU A 138 -8.69 20.82 10.43
CA LEU A 138 -9.03 20.90 9.01
C LEU A 138 -8.74 19.61 8.24
N ILE A 139 -7.59 18.97 8.48
CA ILE A 139 -7.12 17.78 7.76
C ILE A 139 -7.08 16.53 8.64
N SER A 140 -7.57 16.62 9.87
CA SER A 140 -7.65 15.53 10.83
C SER A 140 -6.28 14.87 11.10
N ALA A 141 -6.28 13.62 11.57
CA ALA A 141 -5.10 12.94 12.08
C ALA A 141 -4.25 12.26 11.00
N GLU A 142 -4.77 12.13 9.77
CA GLU A 142 -4.18 11.34 8.68
C GLU A 142 -2.72 11.72 8.39
N PRO A 143 -2.34 13.01 8.27
CA PRO A 143 -0.95 13.38 8.05
C PRO A 143 -0.01 12.93 9.18
N TRP A 144 -0.47 12.95 10.43
CA TRP A 144 0.33 12.49 11.57
C TRP A 144 0.51 10.97 11.53
N LEU A 145 -0.54 10.22 11.18
CA LEU A 145 -0.47 8.76 11.01
C LEU A 145 0.51 8.39 9.89
N TRP A 146 0.47 9.09 8.76
CA TRP A 146 1.41 8.87 7.67
C TRP A 146 2.85 9.21 8.06
N LEU A 147 3.09 10.33 8.74
CA LEU A 147 4.42 10.69 9.22
C LEU A 147 5.00 9.64 10.17
N ALA A 148 4.16 9.01 11.00
CA ALA A 148 4.58 7.94 11.89
C ALA A 148 5.04 6.69 11.13
N GLN A 149 4.30 6.28 10.08
CA GLN A 149 4.61 5.11 9.26
C GLN A 149 5.79 5.34 8.30
N LEU A 150 5.96 6.56 7.80
CA LEU A 150 7.02 6.95 6.86
C LEU A 150 8.28 7.47 7.57
N CYS A 151 8.37 7.32 8.90
CA CYS A 151 9.49 7.79 9.69
C CYS A 151 10.72 6.88 9.47
N GLU A 152 11.76 7.40 8.81
CA GLU A 152 13.01 6.66 8.57
C GLU A 152 13.73 6.27 9.86
N GLU A 153 13.62 7.09 10.90
CA GLU A 153 14.26 6.85 12.20
C GLU A 153 13.51 5.78 13.01
N GLY A 154 12.21 5.61 12.75
CA GLY A 154 11.35 4.69 13.48
C GLY A 154 11.25 5.01 14.98
N GLY A 155 10.95 3.98 15.77
CA GLY A 155 11.04 4.00 17.23
C GLY A 155 10.36 5.19 17.89
N VAL A 156 11.13 5.97 18.68
CA VAL A 156 10.59 7.07 19.50
C VAL A 156 10.00 8.19 18.63
N GLU A 157 10.55 8.44 17.45
CA GLU A 157 10.04 9.51 16.58
C GLU A 157 8.71 9.10 15.93
N SER A 158 8.56 7.83 15.51
CA SER A 158 7.24 7.28 15.11
C SER A 158 6.22 7.38 16.24
N ILE A 159 6.59 7.04 17.47
CA ILE A 159 5.71 7.15 18.65
C ILE A 159 5.21 8.60 18.83
N ARG A 160 6.07 9.61 18.68
CA ARG A 160 5.66 11.02 18.80
C ARG A 160 4.60 11.41 17.78
N TYR A 161 4.75 10.97 16.53
CA TYR A 161 3.75 11.24 15.49
C TYR A 161 2.43 10.52 15.78
N PHE A 162 2.47 9.26 16.22
CA PHE A 162 1.26 8.55 16.64
C PHE A 162 0.60 9.20 17.86
N GLU A 163 1.36 9.68 18.83
CA GLU A 163 0.81 10.39 19.99
C GLU A 163 0.05 11.66 19.56
N GLN A 164 0.62 12.44 18.63
CA GLN A 164 -0.08 13.61 18.05
C GLN A 164 -1.35 13.19 17.30
N ALA A 165 -1.30 12.13 16.49
CA ALA A 165 -2.49 11.60 15.81
C ALA A 165 -3.58 11.19 16.81
N CYS A 166 -3.20 10.51 17.90
CA CYS A 166 -4.13 10.10 18.94
C CYS A 166 -4.75 11.29 19.68
N GLU A 167 -4.00 12.37 19.91
CA GLU A 167 -4.53 13.61 20.49
C GLU A 167 -5.62 14.23 19.60
N VAL A 168 -5.35 14.35 18.29
CA VAL A 168 -6.34 14.83 17.30
C VAL A 168 -7.59 13.95 17.30
N LEU A 169 -7.42 12.62 17.21
CA LEU A 169 -8.55 11.68 17.17
C LEU A 169 -9.38 11.71 18.44
N ARG A 170 -8.75 11.82 19.63
CA ARG A 170 -9.49 11.92 20.90
C ARG A 170 -10.35 13.18 20.95
N ASN A 171 -9.84 14.31 20.50
CA ASN A 171 -10.60 15.57 20.44
C ASN A 171 -11.80 15.44 19.48
N GLU A 172 -11.60 14.85 18.30
CA GLU A 172 -12.69 14.61 17.34
C GLU A 172 -13.76 13.66 17.89
N ILE A 173 -13.33 12.58 18.55
CA ILE A 173 -14.22 11.61 19.19
C ILE A 173 -15.05 12.31 20.27
N GLU A 174 -14.46 13.15 21.12
CA GLU A 174 -15.18 13.87 22.18
C GLU A 174 -16.30 14.74 21.59
N VAL A 175 -16.00 15.53 20.55
CA VAL A 175 -17.00 16.38 19.86
C VAL A 175 -18.12 15.54 19.23
N LEU A 176 -17.77 14.42 18.58
CA LEU A 176 -18.75 13.54 17.95
C LEU A 176 -19.61 12.80 18.99
N GLU A 177 -19.05 12.39 20.13
CA GLU A 177 -19.79 11.78 21.24
C GLU A 177 -20.79 12.75 21.85
N GLU A 178 -20.39 14.00 22.09
CA GLU A 178 -21.30 15.06 22.55
C GLU A 178 -22.46 15.25 21.57
N ALA A 179 -22.16 15.36 20.27
CA ALA A 179 -23.19 15.50 19.23
C ALA A 179 -24.17 14.32 19.19
N VAL A 180 -23.68 13.07 19.28
CA VAL A 180 -24.53 11.87 19.32
C VAL A 180 -25.40 11.85 20.58
N ASN A 181 -24.84 12.19 21.74
CA ASN A 181 -25.55 12.20 23.01
C ASN A 181 -26.66 13.28 23.05
N GLU A 182 -26.38 14.48 22.56
CA GLU A 182 -27.38 15.57 22.49
C GLU A 182 -28.58 15.17 21.62
N MET A 183 -28.34 14.52 20.48
CA MET A 183 -29.40 14.07 19.57
C MET A 183 -30.29 12.97 20.19
N ASP A 184 -29.70 12.00 20.89
CA ASP A 184 -30.45 10.92 21.56
C ASP A 184 -31.40 11.44 22.65
N THR A 185 -31.07 12.55 23.32
CA THR A 185 -31.97 13.18 24.31
C THR A 185 -33.09 14.03 23.68
N GLY A 186 -32.93 14.46 22.43
CA GLY A 186 -33.85 15.35 21.70
C GLY A 186 -35.03 14.67 21.00
N GLY A 187 -35.11 13.34 20.99
CA GLY A 187 -36.20 12.58 20.37
C GLY A 187 -36.13 12.45 18.84
N SER A 188 -35.15 13.08 18.19
CA SER A 188 -34.67 12.74 16.85
C SER A 188 -33.54 11.73 17.03
N GLY A 189 -33.78 10.43 16.77
CA GLY A 189 -32.72 9.42 16.90
C GLY A 189 -31.44 9.86 16.18
N ALA A 190 -30.29 9.60 16.79
CA ALA A 190 -28.98 10.00 16.26
C ALA A 190 -28.90 9.74 14.75
N ASP A 191 -28.39 10.72 13.99
CA ASP A 191 -28.13 10.53 12.57
C ASP A 191 -27.19 9.34 12.41
N ALA A 192 -27.63 8.32 11.67
CA ALA A 192 -26.85 7.12 11.43
C ALA A 192 -25.50 7.47 10.78
N GLY A 193 -25.43 8.59 10.05
CA GLY A 193 -24.19 9.17 9.53
C GLY A 193 -23.20 9.56 10.64
N THR A 194 -23.61 10.43 11.58
CA THR A 194 -22.74 10.88 12.69
C THR A 194 -22.21 9.71 13.53
N LYS A 195 -23.06 8.73 13.85
CA LYS A 195 -22.61 7.54 14.60
C LYS A 195 -21.59 6.73 13.81
N LYS A 196 -21.77 6.58 12.49
CA LYS A 196 -20.82 5.88 11.64
C LYS A 196 -19.46 6.58 11.64
N VAL A 197 -19.45 7.92 11.49
CA VAL A 197 -18.21 8.71 11.55
C VAL A 197 -17.52 8.57 12.91
N LEU A 198 -18.30 8.57 14.02
CA LEU A 198 -17.76 8.31 15.35
C LEU A 198 -17.10 6.93 15.45
N ASP A 199 -17.76 5.88 14.96
CA ASP A 199 -17.23 4.52 14.95
C ASP A 199 -15.94 4.42 14.10
N GLU A 200 -15.89 5.09 12.93
CA GLU A 200 -14.71 5.19 12.07
C GLU A 200 -13.53 5.88 12.78
N LYS A 201 -13.78 6.98 13.51
CA LYS A 201 -12.74 7.68 14.29
C LYS A 201 -12.24 6.86 15.47
N LYS A 202 -13.13 6.17 16.18
CA LYS A 202 -12.76 5.24 17.26
C LYS A 202 -11.93 4.06 16.76
N SER A 203 -12.26 3.51 15.60
CA SER A 203 -11.46 2.47 14.96
C SER A 203 -10.06 3.00 14.63
N LYS A 204 -9.97 4.16 13.99
CA LYS A 204 -8.69 4.79 13.63
C LYS A 204 -7.80 5.10 14.84
N LEU A 205 -8.39 5.52 15.96
CA LEU A 205 -7.66 5.68 17.23
C LEU A 205 -7.13 4.34 17.75
N ALA A 206 -7.95 3.29 17.70
CA ALA A 206 -7.53 1.96 18.11
C ALA A 206 -6.38 1.42 17.23
N ASP A 207 -6.44 1.65 15.91
CA ASP A 207 -5.39 1.27 14.96
C ASP A 207 -4.08 2.00 15.25
N ALA A 208 -4.13 3.31 15.57
CA ALA A 208 -2.95 4.07 15.97
C ALA A 208 -2.33 3.52 17.27
N LEU A 209 -3.15 3.17 18.27
CA LEU A 209 -2.69 2.55 19.51
C LEU A 209 -2.05 1.16 19.26
N CYS A 210 -2.63 0.38 18.35
CA CYS A 210 -2.07 -0.91 17.92
C CYS A 210 -0.73 -0.73 17.22
N ALA A 211 -0.61 0.23 16.30
CA ALA A 211 0.66 0.55 15.63
C ALA A 211 1.74 0.98 16.63
N MET A 212 1.40 1.79 17.64
CA MET A 212 2.34 2.14 18.72
C MET A 212 2.79 0.90 19.50
N ALA A 213 1.88 -0.03 19.81
CA ALA A 213 2.25 -1.27 20.50
C ALA A 213 3.21 -2.12 19.65
N GLU A 214 3.00 -2.17 18.34
CA GLU A 214 3.90 -2.86 17.41
C GLU A 214 5.29 -2.23 17.37
N VAL A 215 5.41 -0.89 17.39
CA VAL A 215 6.70 -0.19 17.52
C VAL A 215 7.43 -0.56 18.81
N TYR A 216 6.72 -0.72 19.93
CA TYR A 216 7.30 -1.22 21.19
C TYR A 216 7.65 -2.71 21.16
N MET A 217 7.10 -3.49 20.24
CA MET A 217 7.43 -4.90 20.03
C MET A 217 8.57 -5.10 19.01
N THR A 218 8.94 -4.07 18.25
CA THR A 218 10.05 -4.10 17.29
C THR A 218 11.17 -3.14 17.71
N ASP A 219 11.03 -1.87 17.39
CA ASP A 219 12.08 -0.85 17.41
C ASP A 219 12.47 -0.49 18.84
N LEU A 220 11.47 -0.40 19.72
CA LEU A 220 11.63 -0.04 21.14
C LEU A 220 11.52 -1.26 22.06
N SER A 221 11.70 -2.47 21.52
CA SER A 221 11.60 -3.74 22.28
C SER A 221 12.63 -3.87 23.42
N TRP A 222 13.69 -3.07 23.40
CA TRP A 222 14.70 -3.01 24.47
C TRP A 222 14.39 -2.00 25.57
N GLU A 223 13.34 -1.20 25.45
CA GLU A 223 12.95 -0.25 26.50
C GLU A 223 12.39 -0.98 27.72
N SER A 224 12.79 -0.54 28.92
CA SER A 224 12.43 -1.23 30.16
C SER A 224 10.92 -1.20 30.47
N ASP A 225 10.19 -0.24 29.90
CA ASP A 225 8.75 -0.09 30.04
C ASP A 225 7.97 -0.61 28.81
N ALA A 226 8.63 -1.20 27.80
CA ALA A 226 7.99 -1.64 26.55
C ALA A 226 6.79 -2.56 26.79
N GLU A 227 6.92 -3.60 27.63
CA GLU A 227 5.81 -4.50 27.95
C GLU A 227 4.63 -3.76 28.61
N SER A 228 4.92 -2.85 29.56
CA SER A 228 3.89 -2.06 30.24
C SER A 228 3.20 -1.08 29.30
N ARG A 229 3.94 -0.53 28.32
CA ARG A 229 3.41 0.34 27.27
C ARG A 229 2.48 -0.46 26.36
N CYS A 230 2.92 -1.62 25.86
CA CYS A 230 2.10 -2.50 25.05
C CYS A 230 0.79 -2.89 25.75
N GLU A 231 0.85 -3.32 27.02
CA GLU A 231 -0.35 -3.68 27.79
C GLU A 231 -1.34 -2.52 27.90
N THR A 232 -0.84 -1.31 28.15
CA THR A 232 -1.67 -0.11 28.26
C THR A 232 -2.33 0.22 26.92
N LEU A 233 -1.54 0.26 25.85
CA LEU A 233 -1.98 0.60 24.50
C LEU A 233 -3.05 -0.37 23.99
N VAL A 234 -2.82 -1.68 24.07
CA VAL A 234 -3.80 -2.66 23.58
C VAL A 234 -5.05 -2.73 24.46
N THR A 235 -4.94 -2.44 25.76
CA THR A 235 -6.12 -2.35 26.65
C THR A 235 -7.00 -1.16 26.27
N GLU A 236 -6.39 0.00 26.00
CA GLU A 236 -7.10 1.18 25.52
C GLU A 236 -7.72 0.93 24.15
N ALA A 237 -6.96 0.36 23.21
CA ALA A 237 -7.43 0.06 21.86
C ALA A 237 -8.69 -0.83 21.87
N VAL A 238 -8.70 -1.90 22.68
CA VAL A 238 -9.87 -2.78 22.84
C VAL A 238 -11.05 -2.06 23.50
N ALA A 239 -10.79 -1.12 24.41
CA ALA A 239 -11.85 -0.39 25.10
C ALA A 239 -12.53 0.66 24.22
N VAL A 240 -11.78 1.31 23.32
CA VAL A 240 -12.30 2.37 22.46
C VAL A 240 -12.91 1.85 21.16
N CYS A 241 -12.36 0.77 20.59
CA CYS A 241 -12.77 0.25 19.29
C CYS A 241 -14.21 -0.31 19.31
N PRO A 242 -15.09 0.04 18.36
CA PRO A 242 -16.39 -0.60 18.21
C PRO A 242 -16.22 -2.11 17.96
N GLU A 243 -17.01 -2.95 18.65
CA GLU A 243 -16.84 -4.42 18.62
C GLU A 243 -16.83 -4.98 17.18
N HIS A 244 -17.67 -4.44 16.30
CA HIS A 244 -17.76 -4.88 14.91
C HIS A 244 -16.52 -4.54 14.05
N LEU A 245 -15.71 -3.57 14.44
CA LEU A 245 -14.46 -3.19 13.75
C LEU A 245 -13.21 -3.72 14.47
N SER A 246 -13.36 -4.33 15.65
CA SER A 246 -12.25 -4.70 16.54
C SER A 246 -11.42 -5.92 16.09
N ALA A 247 -11.62 -6.42 14.87
CA ALA A 247 -10.94 -7.62 14.39
C ALA A 247 -9.40 -7.44 14.36
N GLY A 248 -8.90 -6.34 13.81
CA GLY A 248 -7.45 -6.03 13.79
C GLY A 248 -6.89 -5.80 15.20
N VAL A 249 -7.60 -5.02 16.02
CA VAL A 249 -7.23 -4.75 17.42
C VAL A 249 -7.05 -6.04 18.24
N LEU A 250 -7.96 -7.01 18.06
CA LEU A 250 -7.86 -8.32 18.71
C LEU A 250 -6.66 -9.15 18.23
N GLN A 251 -6.17 -8.93 17.01
CA GLN A 251 -4.96 -9.58 16.50
C GLN A 251 -3.71 -8.97 17.13
N THR A 252 -3.61 -7.64 17.24
CA THR A 252 -2.50 -6.99 17.96
C THR A 252 -2.52 -7.38 19.45
N LEU A 253 -3.69 -7.45 20.09
CA LEU A 253 -3.82 -7.99 21.45
C LEU A 253 -3.25 -9.41 21.53
N ALA A 254 -3.55 -10.28 20.57
CA ALA A 254 -3.01 -11.63 20.53
C ALA A 254 -1.48 -11.64 20.38
N SER A 255 -0.94 -10.77 19.52
CA SER A 255 0.50 -10.59 19.35
C SER A 255 1.19 -10.24 20.68
N VAL A 256 0.67 -9.25 21.42
CA VAL A 256 1.17 -8.89 22.76
C VAL A 256 1.09 -10.10 23.72
N ARG A 257 -0.02 -10.85 23.71
CA ARG A 257 -0.17 -12.03 24.57
C ARG A 257 0.82 -13.14 24.21
N ILE A 258 1.19 -13.31 22.95
CA ILE A 258 2.22 -14.26 22.53
C ILE A 258 3.57 -13.87 23.12
N SER A 259 3.99 -12.60 23.01
CA SER A 259 5.25 -12.12 23.60
C SER A 259 5.30 -12.21 25.12
N GLN A 260 4.13 -12.20 25.79
CA GLN A 260 3.99 -12.42 27.23
C GLN A 260 3.92 -13.92 27.63
N GLU A 261 4.10 -14.85 26.68
CA GLU A 261 3.93 -16.30 26.85
C GLU A 261 2.51 -16.71 27.29
N ARG A 262 1.50 -15.86 27.07
CA ARG A 262 0.09 -16.09 27.40
C ARG A 262 -0.68 -16.68 26.21
N ILE A 263 -0.25 -17.85 25.76
CA ILE A 263 -0.72 -18.48 24.52
C ILE A 263 -2.24 -18.73 24.48
N GLU A 264 -2.86 -19.15 25.60
CA GLU A 264 -4.32 -19.38 25.63
C GLU A 264 -5.13 -18.09 25.51
N ASP A 265 -4.62 -16.99 26.04
CA ASP A 265 -5.25 -15.67 25.91
C ASP A 265 -5.13 -15.18 24.46
N ALA A 266 -3.97 -15.39 23.83
CA ALA A 266 -3.77 -15.11 22.40
C ALA A 266 -4.74 -15.92 21.52
N ARG A 267 -4.86 -17.24 21.76
CA ARG A 267 -5.83 -18.10 21.06
C ARG A 267 -7.26 -17.62 21.21
N THR A 268 -7.63 -17.14 22.39
CA THR A 268 -8.96 -16.61 22.67
C THR A 268 -9.20 -15.32 21.90
N ALA A 269 -8.24 -14.40 21.88
CA ALA A 269 -8.33 -13.15 21.12
C ALA A 269 -8.43 -13.39 19.60
N LEU A 270 -7.61 -14.28 19.04
CA LEU A 270 -7.64 -14.63 17.61
C LEU A 270 -8.97 -15.25 17.18
N LYS A 271 -9.55 -16.15 17.98
CA LYS A 271 -10.87 -16.73 17.70
C LYS A 271 -11.97 -15.66 17.72
N ARG A 272 -11.92 -14.74 18.68
CA ARG A 272 -12.85 -13.59 18.72
C ARG A 272 -12.69 -12.68 17.50
N SER A 273 -11.45 -12.44 17.05
CA SER A 273 -11.20 -11.71 15.81
C SER A 273 -11.87 -12.38 14.62
N LEU A 274 -11.68 -13.70 14.44
CA LEU A 274 -12.33 -14.47 13.38
C LEU A 274 -13.87 -14.44 13.49
N ASP A 275 -14.44 -14.51 14.69
CA ASP A 275 -15.89 -14.44 14.88
C ASP A 275 -16.52 -13.12 14.39
N ILE A 276 -15.75 -12.04 14.24
CA ILE A 276 -16.26 -10.75 13.75
C ILE A 276 -16.52 -10.80 12.24
N TRP A 277 -15.63 -11.39 11.46
CA TRP A 277 -15.60 -11.24 10.00
C TRP A 277 -15.62 -12.55 9.20
N TRP A 278 -15.34 -13.70 9.82
CA TRP A 278 -15.22 -15.00 9.13
C TRP A 278 -16.54 -15.78 9.03
N LYS A 279 -17.62 -15.30 9.66
CA LYS A 279 -18.88 -16.06 9.87
C LYS A 279 -19.55 -16.61 8.59
N ASP A 280 -19.27 -16.02 7.42
CA ASP A 280 -19.87 -16.44 6.14
C ASP A 280 -19.05 -17.47 5.34
N ASN A 281 -17.81 -17.75 5.75
CA ASN A 281 -16.91 -18.75 5.13
C ASN A 281 -17.10 -20.17 5.69
N ALA A 282 -18.04 -20.40 6.61
CA ALA A 282 -18.39 -21.74 7.02
C ALA A 282 -18.96 -22.53 5.83
N PRO A 283 -18.55 -23.80 5.61
CA PRO A 283 -19.11 -24.62 4.54
C PRO A 283 -20.63 -24.67 4.69
N PRO A 284 -21.41 -24.59 3.59
CA PRO A 284 -22.85 -24.58 3.69
C PRO A 284 -23.32 -25.84 4.42
N PRO A 285 -24.26 -25.73 5.39
CA PRO A 285 -24.83 -26.90 6.03
C PRO A 285 -25.45 -27.81 4.97
N ALA A 286 -25.26 -29.12 5.13
CA ALA A 286 -25.63 -30.15 4.14
C ALA A 286 -27.14 -30.26 3.82
N SER A 287 -27.99 -29.41 4.39
CA SER A 287 -29.44 -29.41 4.21
C SER A 287 -29.87 -28.37 3.17
N ASP A 288 -30.66 -28.81 2.18
CA ASP A 288 -31.17 -27.95 1.09
C ASP A 288 -32.03 -26.77 1.57
N ASP A 289 -32.68 -26.86 2.74
CA ASP A 289 -33.53 -25.79 3.29
C ASP A 289 -32.77 -24.51 3.70
N LEU A 290 -31.45 -24.58 3.91
CA LEU A 290 -30.60 -23.43 4.27
C LEU A 290 -29.92 -22.79 3.05
N LYS A 291 -29.93 -23.45 1.88
CA LYS A 291 -29.40 -22.89 0.63
C LYS A 291 -30.29 -21.78 0.06
N GLU A 292 -31.61 -21.88 0.24
CA GLU A 292 -32.55 -20.82 -0.16
C GLU A 292 -32.37 -19.54 0.69
N LYS A 293 -32.10 -19.69 2.00
CA LYS A 293 -31.79 -18.56 2.89
C LYS A 293 -30.46 -17.88 2.58
N LYS A 294 -29.44 -18.66 2.20
CA LYS A 294 -28.13 -18.11 1.80
C LYS A 294 -28.22 -17.38 0.45
N ARG A 295 -28.97 -17.93 -0.52
CA ARG A 295 -29.23 -17.24 -1.80
C ARG A 295 -30.00 -15.93 -1.64
N SER A 296 -30.96 -15.84 -0.72
CA SER A 296 -31.65 -14.58 -0.44
C SER A 296 -30.75 -13.53 0.26
N ALA A 297 -29.78 -13.96 1.07
CA ALA A 297 -28.82 -13.06 1.72
C ALA A 297 -27.70 -12.62 0.75
N GLU A 298 -27.29 -13.50 -0.17
CA GLU A 298 -26.31 -13.22 -1.23
C GLU A 298 -26.93 -12.37 -2.37
N GLU A 299 -28.23 -12.52 -2.68
CA GLU A 299 -28.96 -11.67 -3.65
C GLU A 299 -29.28 -10.27 -3.08
N GLU A 300 -29.26 -10.08 -1.75
CA GLU A 300 -29.21 -8.76 -1.08
C GLU A 300 -27.76 -8.27 -0.85
N GLY A 301 -26.77 -9.09 -1.18
CA GLY A 301 -25.32 -8.93 -0.94
C GLY A 301 -24.59 -7.99 -1.89
N ASN A 302 -25.22 -6.88 -2.31
CA ASN A 302 -24.46 -5.68 -2.66
C ASN A 302 -24.29 -4.78 -1.42
N VAL A 303 -24.11 -5.42 -0.26
CA VAL A 303 -23.76 -4.75 0.99
C VAL A 303 -22.32 -4.31 0.81
N GLY A 304 -22.10 -3.01 0.61
CA GLY A 304 -20.76 -2.44 0.62
C GLY A 304 -20.00 -2.91 1.86
N ASP A 305 -18.68 -3.03 1.72
CA ASP A 305 -17.76 -3.41 2.78
C ASP A 305 -18.17 -2.76 4.12
N ASP A 306 -18.66 -3.56 5.07
CA ASP A 306 -19.16 -3.07 6.35
C ASP A 306 -18.01 -2.79 7.34
N GLY A 307 -16.77 -2.77 6.83
CA GLY A 307 -15.53 -2.47 7.55
C GLY A 307 -15.09 -3.56 8.52
N ARG A 308 -15.85 -4.65 8.65
CA ARG A 308 -15.58 -5.71 9.62
C ARG A 308 -14.41 -6.60 9.20
N LYS A 309 -14.28 -6.83 7.89
CA LYS A 309 -13.25 -7.69 7.31
C LYS A 309 -11.93 -6.90 7.28
N PRO A 310 -10.88 -7.36 7.98
CA PRO A 310 -9.59 -6.69 7.90
C PRO A 310 -9.05 -6.74 6.47
N ASP A 311 -8.18 -5.79 6.14
CA ASP A 311 -7.51 -5.74 4.85
C ASP A 311 -6.64 -7.00 4.60
N PHE A 312 -6.08 -7.07 3.40
CA PHE A 312 -5.27 -8.21 2.98
C PHE A 312 -4.04 -8.41 3.89
N ALA A 313 -3.28 -7.34 4.14
CA ALA A 313 -2.04 -7.38 4.93
C ALA A 313 -2.30 -7.82 6.37
N THR A 314 -3.34 -7.30 7.01
CA THR A 314 -3.77 -7.66 8.36
C THR A 314 -4.11 -9.15 8.45
N ARG A 315 -4.76 -9.72 7.43
CA ARG A 315 -5.08 -11.15 7.37
C ARG A 315 -3.88 -12.06 7.08
N VAL A 316 -2.87 -11.55 6.37
CA VAL A 316 -1.56 -12.23 6.26
C VAL A 316 -0.91 -12.33 7.64
N SER A 317 -0.85 -11.21 8.38
CA SER A 317 -0.35 -11.17 9.76
C SER A 317 -1.14 -12.10 10.69
N LEU A 318 -2.47 -12.13 10.60
CA LEU A 318 -3.33 -13.08 11.31
C LEU A 318 -2.91 -14.53 11.06
N SER A 319 -2.57 -14.88 9.82
CA SER A 319 -2.21 -16.25 9.46
C SER A 319 -0.91 -16.68 10.15
N ARG A 320 0.08 -15.77 10.23
CA ARG A 320 1.32 -15.98 10.99
C ARG A 320 1.02 -16.18 12.49
N LEU A 321 0.20 -15.32 13.08
CA LEU A 321 -0.20 -15.43 14.50
C LEU A 321 -0.93 -16.75 14.80
N LEU A 322 -1.85 -17.17 13.93
CA LEU A 322 -2.56 -18.45 14.06
C LEU A 322 -1.60 -19.65 13.98
N MET A 323 -0.63 -19.63 13.08
CA MET A 323 0.41 -20.66 12.99
C MET A 323 1.26 -20.71 14.27
N GLU A 324 1.68 -19.55 14.77
CA GLU A 324 2.50 -19.44 15.99
C GLU A 324 1.80 -20.01 17.23
N VAL A 325 0.48 -19.77 17.37
CA VAL A 325 -0.31 -20.37 18.46
C VAL A 325 -0.83 -21.78 18.15
N GLN A 326 -0.33 -22.44 17.11
CA GLN A 326 -0.67 -23.81 16.70
C GLN A 326 -2.17 -24.01 16.37
N LEU A 327 -2.78 -23.00 15.73
CA LEU A 327 -4.11 -23.01 15.13
C LEU A 327 -4.03 -23.09 13.60
N GLU A 328 -3.17 -23.94 13.06
CA GLU A 328 -2.82 -24.09 11.65
C GLU A 328 -4.04 -24.42 10.78
N GLN A 329 -5.03 -25.15 11.31
CA GLN A 329 -6.27 -25.43 10.56
C GLN A 329 -7.06 -24.14 10.25
N LEU A 330 -7.08 -23.20 11.20
CA LEU A 330 -7.69 -21.89 10.99
C LEU A 330 -6.80 -21.03 10.08
N ALA A 331 -5.47 -21.06 10.29
CA ALA A 331 -4.52 -20.35 9.43
C ALA A 331 -4.66 -20.77 7.96
N MET A 332 -4.72 -22.08 7.70
CA MET A 332 -4.90 -22.64 6.36
C MET A 332 -6.20 -22.14 5.72
N SER A 333 -7.30 -22.10 6.47
CA SER A 333 -8.58 -21.60 5.98
C SER A 333 -8.51 -20.13 5.57
N VAL A 334 -7.80 -19.31 6.36
CA VAL A 334 -7.56 -17.88 6.05
C VAL A 334 -6.69 -17.74 4.81
N LEU A 335 -5.60 -18.51 4.71
CA LEU A 335 -4.65 -18.50 3.58
C LEU A 335 -5.32 -18.92 2.26
N GLU A 336 -6.20 -19.93 2.29
CA GLU A 336 -7.02 -20.28 1.12
C GLU A 336 -7.97 -19.16 0.69
N GLY A 337 -8.44 -18.34 1.65
CA GLY A 337 -9.22 -17.14 1.37
C GLY A 337 -8.37 -16.05 0.70
N LEU A 338 -7.18 -15.80 1.24
CA LEU A 338 -6.23 -14.82 0.70
C LEU A 338 -5.81 -15.16 -0.74
N VAL A 339 -5.42 -16.41 -1.00
CA VAL A 339 -5.04 -16.86 -2.36
C VAL A 339 -6.21 -16.78 -3.35
N ARG A 340 -7.46 -16.92 -2.89
CA ARG A 340 -8.64 -16.71 -3.76
C ARG A 340 -8.87 -15.24 -4.11
N GLU A 341 -8.42 -14.31 -3.26
CA GLU A 341 -8.52 -12.87 -3.49
C GLU A 341 -7.35 -12.35 -4.32
N ASP A 342 -6.14 -12.84 -4.06
CA ASP A 342 -4.93 -12.54 -4.81
C ASP A 342 -4.05 -13.80 -4.91
N ASP A 343 -3.99 -14.38 -6.11
CA ASP A 343 -3.19 -15.58 -6.38
C ASP A 343 -1.73 -15.27 -6.74
N GLN A 344 -1.33 -13.99 -6.73
CA GLN A 344 0.03 -13.53 -7.02
C GLN A 344 0.86 -13.29 -5.74
N SER A 345 0.25 -13.34 -4.55
CA SER A 345 0.95 -13.18 -3.28
C SER A 345 1.91 -14.34 -2.98
N VAL A 346 3.20 -14.13 -3.23
CA VAL A 346 4.30 -15.08 -2.93
C VAL A 346 4.24 -15.51 -1.46
N GLU A 347 4.04 -14.56 -0.56
CA GLU A 347 4.02 -14.81 0.88
C GLU A 347 2.85 -15.70 1.30
N CYS A 348 1.65 -15.48 0.76
CA CYS A 348 0.50 -16.33 1.07
C CYS A 348 0.72 -17.78 0.62
N TRP A 349 1.33 -17.98 -0.55
CA TRP A 349 1.69 -19.32 -1.04
C TRP A 349 2.74 -19.99 -0.16
N TYR A 350 3.77 -19.25 0.26
CA TYR A 350 4.76 -19.73 1.21
C TYR A 350 4.14 -20.14 2.54
N LEU A 351 3.36 -19.25 3.16
CA LEU A 351 2.72 -19.50 4.46
C LEU A 351 1.77 -20.69 4.38
N GLY A 352 0.98 -20.84 3.31
CA GLY A 352 0.08 -21.99 3.15
C GLY A 352 0.82 -23.31 2.98
N GLY A 353 1.90 -23.30 2.22
CA GLY A 353 2.79 -24.45 2.09
C GLY A 353 3.42 -24.85 3.42
N TRP A 354 4.01 -23.91 4.13
CA TRP A 354 4.62 -24.16 5.44
C TRP A 354 3.58 -24.58 6.50
N CYS A 355 2.39 -23.97 6.49
CA CYS A 355 1.27 -24.35 7.34
C CYS A 355 0.86 -25.82 7.14
N GLN A 356 0.82 -26.32 5.90
CA GLN A 356 0.56 -27.74 5.62
C GLN A 356 1.67 -28.67 6.14
N VAL A 357 2.94 -28.25 6.05
CA VAL A 357 4.06 -28.99 6.65
C VAL A 357 3.87 -29.10 8.17
N LEU A 358 3.51 -28.01 8.85
CA LEU A 358 3.25 -28.04 10.29
C LEU A 358 2.08 -28.97 10.65
N ILE A 359 0.99 -28.94 9.87
CA ILE A 359 -0.15 -29.85 10.05
C ILE A 359 0.29 -31.32 9.89
N ALA A 360 1.14 -31.63 8.92
CA ALA A 360 1.64 -32.98 8.66
C ALA A 360 2.55 -33.52 9.79
N GLN A 361 3.22 -32.63 10.53
CA GLN A 361 4.10 -32.99 11.64
C GLN A 361 3.36 -33.21 12.96
N LYS A 362 2.08 -32.82 13.05
CA LYS A 362 1.30 -32.97 14.29
C LYS A 362 1.06 -34.44 14.66
N PRO A 363 1.10 -34.80 15.96
CA PRO A 363 0.83 -36.17 16.42
C PRO A 363 -0.54 -36.71 16.00
N ASP A 364 -1.52 -35.83 15.89
CA ASP A 364 -2.90 -36.18 15.51
C ASP A 364 -3.00 -36.59 14.04
N THR A 365 -2.05 -36.18 13.19
CA THR A 365 -1.90 -36.59 11.78
C THR A 365 -1.17 -37.94 11.68
N SER A 366 -1.55 -38.88 12.55
CA SER A 366 -0.92 -40.20 12.66
C SER A 366 -1.25 -41.14 11.50
N ASN A 367 -2.28 -40.84 10.71
CA ASN A 367 -2.61 -41.61 9.51
C ASN A 367 -1.64 -41.28 8.37
N PRO A 368 -0.85 -42.26 7.87
CA PRO A 368 0.10 -42.05 6.79
C PRO A 368 -0.53 -41.46 5.52
N ASP A 369 -1.76 -41.86 5.17
CA ASP A 369 -2.44 -41.38 3.96
C ASP A 369 -2.81 -39.90 4.09
N VAL A 370 -3.21 -39.46 5.29
CA VAL A 370 -3.51 -38.05 5.57
C VAL A 370 -2.23 -37.23 5.56
N LYS A 371 -1.16 -37.75 6.18
CA LYS A 371 0.16 -37.10 6.17
C LYS A 371 0.68 -36.92 4.75
N ALA A 372 0.64 -37.98 3.93
CA ALA A 372 1.05 -37.92 2.53
C ALA A 372 0.26 -36.88 1.73
N LYS A 373 -1.06 -36.79 1.95
CA LYS A 373 -1.91 -35.77 1.31
C LYS A 373 -1.55 -34.34 1.74
N CYS A 374 -1.29 -34.11 3.03
CA CYS A 374 -0.81 -32.82 3.53
C CYS A 374 0.54 -32.46 2.91
N ASN A 375 1.49 -33.40 2.86
CA ASN A 375 2.80 -33.20 2.24
C ASN A 375 2.69 -32.87 0.75
N GLU A 376 1.84 -33.57 0.01
CA GLU A 376 1.57 -33.29 -1.41
C GLU A 376 0.98 -31.89 -1.61
N THR A 377 0.02 -31.51 -0.75
CA THR A 377 -0.56 -30.16 -0.78
C THR A 377 0.49 -29.10 -0.45
N ALA A 378 1.31 -29.33 0.57
CA ALA A 378 2.40 -28.43 0.95
C ALA A 378 3.37 -28.20 -0.22
N LYS A 379 3.77 -29.28 -0.88
CA LYS A 379 4.68 -29.23 -2.04
C LYS A 379 4.09 -28.38 -3.15
N GLN A 380 2.82 -28.59 -3.53
CA GLN A 380 2.16 -27.81 -4.59
C GLN A 380 2.11 -26.31 -4.28
N TRP A 381 1.83 -25.95 -3.02
CA TRP A 381 1.82 -24.55 -2.58
C TRP A 381 3.22 -23.92 -2.65
N LEU A 382 4.25 -24.63 -2.18
CA LEU A 382 5.63 -24.14 -2.18
C LEU A 382 6.24 -24.08 -3.59
N GLU A 383 5.94 -25.03 -4.47
CA GLU A 383 6.36 -24.96 -5.88
C GLU A 383 5.72 -23.77 -6.59
N ASN A 384 4.45 -23.46 -6.29
CA ASN A 384 3.81 -22.27 -6.83
C ASN A 384 4.40 -20.96 -6.24
N CYS A 385 4.74 -20.95 -4.95
CA CYS A 385 5.50 -19.86 -4.33
C CYS A 385 6.81 -19.60 -5.08
N LEU A 386 7.64 -20.62 -5.29
CA LEU A 386 8.93 -20.50 -6.01
C LEU A 386 8.77 -20.12 -7.48
N ARG A 387 7.65 -20.49 -8.11
CA ARG A 387 7.30 -20.03 -9.46
C ARG A 387 6.99 -18.53 -9.46
N LEU A 388 6.14 -18.05 -8.55
CA LEU A 388 5.78 -16.63 -8.45
C LEU A 388 6.96 -15.77 -8.05
N TYR A 389 7.78 -16.24 -7.10
CA TYR A 389 9.02 -15.59 -6.69
C TYR A 389 9.88 -15.19 -7.91
N ARG A 390 10.08 -16.13 -8.85
CA ARG A 390 10.85 -15.89 -10.07
C ARG A 390 10.14 -14.96 -11.06
N VAL A 391 8.84 -15.19 -11.31
CA VAL A 391 8.08 -14.43 -12.32
C VAL A 391 7.91 -12.97 -11.92
N LEU A 392 7.79 -12.70 -10.62
CA LEU A 392 7.56 -11.36 -10.09
C LEU A 392 8.85 -10.64 -9.66
N GLY A 393 10.01 -11.33 -9.72
CA GLY A 393 11.28 -10.76 -9.22
C GLY A 393 11.21 -10.45 -7.73
N TYR A 394 10.63 -11.33 -6.93
CA TYR A 394 10.46 -11.13 -5.48
C TYR A 394 11.82 -11.18 -4.76
N GLU A 395 12.02 -10.36 -3.73
CA GLU A 395 13.36 -10.06 -3.19
C GLU A 395 13.66 -10.73 -1.83
N ASP A 396 12.71 -11.45 -1.22
CA ASP A 396 12.95 -12.11 0.08
C ASP A 396 13.74 -13.42 -0.10
N GLU A 397 15.06 -13.32 -0.09
CA GLU A 397 15.99 -14.45 -0.22
C GLU A 397 15.79 -15.51 0.88
N ARG A 398 15.54 -15.10 2.12
CA ARG A 398 15.40 -16.04 3.25
C ARG A 398 14.14 -16.87 3.12
N LEU A 399 13.05 -16.25 2.66
CA LEU A 399 11.82 -16.96 2.33
C LEU A 399 12.06 -17.96 1.20
N ARG A 400 12.78 -17.57 0.13
CA ARG A 400 13.14 -18.45 -0.99
C ARG A 400 13.93 -19.66 -0.52
N GLU A 401 15.01 -19.44 0.23
CA GLU A 401 15.88 -20.50 0.75
C GLU A 401 15.09 -21.53 1.55
N HIS A 402 14.26 -21.07 2.50
CA HIS A 402 13.44 -21.98 3.30
C HIS A 402 12.39 -22.71 2.45
N ALA A 403 11.77 -22.05 1.47
CA ALA A 403 10.82 -22.71 0.56
C ALA A 403 11.51 -23.83 -0.26
N VAL A 404 12.74 -23.61 -0.72
CA VAL A 404 13.56 -24.63 -1.40
C VAL A 404 13.88 -25.80 -0.46
N GLU A 405 14.31 -25.53 0.77
CA GLU A 405 14.59 -26.56 1.78
C GLU A 405 13.35 -27.42 2.07
N LEU A 406 12.19 -26.79 2.24
CA LEU A 406 10.93 -27.49 2.48
C LEU A 406 10.53 -28.37 1.28
N VAL A 407 10.63 -27.87 0.05
CA VAL A 407 10.33 -28.66 -1.16
C VAL A 407 11.26 -29.86 -1.28
N ALA A 408 12.56 -29.68 -1.05
CA ALA A 408 13.53 -30.78 -1.08
C ALA A 408 13.21 -31.85 0.00
N GLY A 409 12.86 -31.41 1.21
CA GLY A 409 12.41 -32.30 2.29
C GLY A 409 11.14 -33.07 1.93
N LEU A 410 10.16 -32.41 1.31
CA LEU A 410 8.90 -33.02 0.89
C LEU A 410 9.09 -34.04 -0.24
N LYS A 411 9.89 -33.73 -1.27
CA LYS A 411 10.25 -34.69 -2.33
C LYS A 411 10.89 -35.95 -1.76
N LYS A 412 11.78 -35.80 -0.77
CA LYS A 412 12.39 -36.91 -0.05
C LYS A 412 11.37 -37.79 0.66
N GLU A 413 10.45 -37.17 1.39
CA GLU A 413 9.40 -37.91 2.12
C GLU A 413 8.40 -38.60 1.20
N LEU A 414 8.11 -38.01 0.04
CA LEU A 414 7.19 -38.56 -0.97
C LEU A 414 7.85 -39.62 -1.87
N GLY A 415 9.17 -39.78 -1.81
CA GLY A 415 9.92 -40.75 -2.61
C GLY A 415 10.10 -40.32 -4.08
N GLU A 416 10.09 -39.02 -4.33
CA GLU A 416 10.22 -38.40 -5.66
C GLU A 416 11.63 -37.84 -5.89
N MET A 417 12.65 -38.44 -5.28
CA MET A 417 14.03 -38.11 -5.60
C MET A 417 14.38 -38.74 -6.95
N ASP A 418 14.62 -37.92 -7.96
CA ASP A 418 15.32 -38.37 -9.15
C ASP A 418 16.78 -38.67 -8.77
N GLU A 419 17.32 -39.81 -9.21
CA GLU A 419 18.69 -40.26 -8.89
C GLU A 419 19.79 -39.30 -9.43
N ASP A 420 19.40 -38.27 -10.19
CA ASP A 420 20.28 -37.27 -10.81
C ASP A 420 20.13 -35.84 -10.22
N ASP A 421 19.29 -35.62 -9.20
CA ASP A 421 18.99 -34.28 -8.64
C ASP A 421 19.84 -33.90 -7.41
N GLU A 422 21.06 -34.46 -7.29
CA GLU A 422 22.02 -34.12 -6.21
C GLU A 422 22.93 -32.92 -6.54
N GLY A 423 22.69 -32.18 -7.62
CA GLY A 423 23.52 -31.00 -7.91
C GLY A 423 23.14 -30.08 -9.08
N ASP A 424 21.96 -30.16 -9.69
CA ASP A 424 21.71 -29.45 -10.97
C ASP A 424 20.35 -28.75 -11.10
N ALA A 425 19.58 -28.57 -10.00
CA ALA A 425 18.25 -27.95 -10.11
C ALA A 425 18.25 -26.42 -10.21
N TRP A 426 19.35 -25.73 -9.84
CA TRP A 426 19.37 -24.26 -9.79
C TRP A 426 20.75 -23.60 -10.00
N GLU A 427 21.81 -24.32 -10.41
CA GLU A 427 23.13 -23.70 -10.66
C GLU A 427 23.33 -23.11 -12.08
N ASP A 428 22.40 -23.30 -13.03
CA ASP A 428 22.53 -22.71 -14.37
C ASP A 428 21.37 -21.74 -14.64
N VAL A 429 21.55 -20.44 -14.33
CA VAL A 429 21.40 -19.26 -15.22
C VAL A 429 21.70 -17.98 -14.40
N ASP A 430 22.90 -17.86 -13.81
CA ASP A 430 23.40 -16.58 -13.27
C ASP A 430 24.66 -16.09 -14.01
N ASP A 431 24.90 -16.58 -15.24
CA ASP A 431 25.91 -16.03 -16.16
C ASP A 431 25.31 -15.88 -17.58
N GLN A 432 24.56 -14.79 -17.78
CA GLN A 432 24.64 -14.06 -19.04
C GLN A 432 25.19 -12.68 -18.69
N GLU A 433 26.48 -12.65 -18.39
CA GLU A 433 27.28 -11.45 -18.61
C GLU A 433 27.13 -11.07 -20.09
N ASP A 434 26.85 -9.78 -20.32
CA ASP A 434 26.86 -9.12 -21.62
C ASP A 434 28.23 -9.34 -22.28
N ASP A 435 28.33 -10.38 -23.13
CA ASP A 435 29.42 -10.56 -24.08
C ASP A 435 29.10 -9.68 -25.32
N ASP A 436 29.27 -8.37 -25.15
CA ASP A 436 29.41 -7.43 -26.27
C ASP A 436 30.72 -7.79 -27.01
N GLU A 437 30.61 -8.68 -27.99
CA GLU A 437 31.68 -8.98 -28.96
C GLU A 437 32.02 -7.71 -29.76
N ASP A 438 33.07 -7.02 -29.31
CA ASP A 438 33.94 -6.20 -30.15
C ASP A 438 34.58 -7.12 -31.21
N GLU A 439 34.26 -6.89 -32.50
CA GLU A 439 35.20 -6.89 -33.64
C GLU A 439 34.45 -6.81 -34.99
N ASP A 440 34.51 -5.66 -35.68
CA ASP A 440 34.89 -5.69 -37.10
C ASP A 440 35.57 -4.37 -37.53
N ASP A 441 36.73 -4.57 -38.14
CA ASP A 441 37.69 -3.60 -38.63
C ASP A 441 37.16 -2.77 -39.82
N GLY A 442 37.55 -1.51 -39.84
CA GLY A 442 37.32 -0.59 -40.95
C GLY A 442 38.49 0.34 -41.17
N ASP A 443 39.61 -0.22 -41.62
CA ASP A 443 40.81 0.47 -42.14
C ASP A 443 40.46 1.70 -42.99
N LEU A 444 40.95 2.88 -42.58
CA LEU A 444 41.15 4.03 -43.46
C LEU A 444 42.39 4.81 -43.02
N GLU A 445 43.54 4.41 -43.58
CA GLU A 445 44.75 5.23 -43.62
C GLU A 445 44.50 6.51 -44.43
N ILE A 446 44.68 7.68 -43.81
CA ILE A 446 44.98 8.92 -44.53
C ILE A 446 46.16 9.61 -43.84
N GLU A 447 47.22 9.73 -44.63
CA GLU A 447 48.51 10.37 -44.34
C GLU A 447 48.33 11.83 -43.87
N ALA A 448 49.00 12.17 -42.76
CA ALA A 448 49.14 13.54 -42.28
C ALA A 448 50.49 14.11 -42.72
N ASP A 449 50.49 14.91 -43.79
CA ASP A 449 51.57 15.83 -44.12
C ASP A 449 51.35 17.17 -43.40
N GLY A 450 52.29 17.46 -42.49
CA GLY A 450 53.04 18.72 -42.31
C GLY A 450 52.38 20.11 -42.34
N GLU A 451 52.96 20.97 -41.47
CA GLU A 451 52.98 22.44 -41.49
C GLU A 451 51.72 23.16 -40.92
N ASP A 452 51.77 24.21 -40.12
CA ASP A 452 52.80 24.90 -39.34
C ASP A 452 52.06 25.96 -38.47
N GLU A 453 52.77 26.46 -37.45
CA GLU A 453 52.61 27.80 -36.85
C GLU A 453 51.38 28.21 -35.98
N ALA A 454 51.67 28.27 -34.68
CA ALA A 454 51.92 29.53 -33.93
C ALA A 454 50.92 30.03 -32.85
N SER A 455 51.54 30.31 -31.69
CA SER A 455 51.15 31.21 -30.60
C SER A 455 50.05 30.70 -29.66
N SER A 456 50.14 30.77 -28.34
CA SER A 456 50.97 31.57 -27.44
C SER A 456 50.99 30.94 -26.04
N HIS A 457 52.17 30.74 -25.48
CA HIS A 457 52.44 30.70 -24.02
C HIS A 457 52.38 32.14 -23.43
N PRO A 458 52.42 32.39 -22.10
CA PRO A 458 53.05 31.57 -21.04
C PRO A 458 52.23 31.43 -19.73
N GLY A 459 52.51 30.43 -18.89
CA GLY A 459 53.35 30.54 -17.68
C GLY A 459 52.46 30.79 -16.43
N ALA A 460 52.64 30.20 -15.24
CA ALA A 460 53.80 29.70 -14.52
C ALA A 460 53.30 28.69 -13.45
N LYS A 461 53.92 27.51 -13.33
CA LYS A 461 54.87 27.09 -12.27
C LYS A 461 54.43 27.22 -10.80
N ALA A 462 54.49 26.06 -10.13
CA ALA A 462 54.93 25.77 -8.75
C ALA A 462 54.12 26.42 -7.62
N GLY A 463 53.79 25.77 -6.53
CA GLY A 463 54.36 24.63 -5.82
C GLY A 463 53.86 24.80 -4.39
N ASP A 464 53.32 23.75 -3.79
CA ASP A 464 53.94 23.11 -2.62
C ASP A 464 53.50 23.75 -1.28
N GLY A 465 53.20 22.91 -0.30
CA GLY A 465 53.07 23.31 1.10
C GLY A 465 51.66 23.26 1.72
N ASP A 466 51.25 22.04 2.10
CA ASP A 466 51.07 21.64 3.50
C ASP A 466 50.40 22.59 4.54
N VAL A 467 49.51 21.94 5.31
CA VAL A 467 49.44 21.96 6.80
C VAL A 467 48.38 22.84 7.49
N GLU A 468 47.54 22.09 8.22
CA GLU A 468 46.89 22.35 9.53
C GLU A 468 45.61 23.17 9.68
N MET A 469 44.59 22.44 10.15
CA MET A 469 43.85 22.67 11.40
C MET A 469 43.17 24.03 11.58
N THR A 470 41.84 24.01 11.43
CA THR A 470 40.90 24.23 12.55
C THR A 470 39.59 23.55 12.25
#